data_AF-A0A842XQE0-F1
#
_entry.id   AF-A0A842XQE0-F1
#
_cell.length_a   1.000
_cell.length_b   1.000
_cell.length_c   1.000
_cell.angle_alpha   90.00
_cell.angle_beta   90.00
_cell.angle_gamma   90.00
#
_symmetry.space_group_name_H-M   'P 1'
#
loop_
_entity.id
_entity.type
_entity.pdbx_description
1 polymer ?
#
loop_
_entity_poly.entity_id
_entity_poly.type
_entity_poly.pdbx_seq_one_letter_code
_entity_poly.pdbx_strand_id
1 'polypeptide(L)'
;YVGDAEDSLVQKLKDRYRKLLERNLRDPNVFLLIEASSHLDDIMASDSKCIFNGADDPASLVADELIGMSIAEYIGGKKALFNYVRYDREKPGVIGRLPPFMDDAVGALVAATMTRLFEVYDDA
;
A
#
# COMPACT_ATOMS: atom_id res chain seq x y z
N TYR A 1 -30.48 -11.72 -18.23
CA TYR A 1 -30.25 -10.49 -17.46
C TYR A 1 -29.28 -10.86 -16.34
N VAL A 2 -27.99 -10.59 -16.52
CA VAL A 2 -26.90 -11.02 -15.60
C VAL A 2 -26.37 -9.84 -14.76
N GLY A 3 -26.68 -8.60 -15.17
CA GLY A 3 -26.16 -7.37 -14.55
C GLY A 3 -26.47 -7.23 -13.05
N ASP A 4 -27.72 -7.51 -12.64
CA ASP A 4 -28.12 -7.33 -11.23
C ASP A 4 -27.35 -8.26 -10.26
N ALA A 5 -26.95 -9.44 -10.71
CA ALA A 5 -26.18 -10.39 -9.91
C ALA A 5 -24.70 -10.01 -9.83
N GLU A 6 -24.15 -9.48 -10.93
CA GLU A 6 -22.76 -9.03 -11.03
C GLU A 6 -22.54 -7.77 -10.16
N ASP A 7 -23.46 -6.80 -10.23
CA ASP A 7 -23.42 -5.59 -9.40
C ASP A 7 -23.52 -5.91 -7.90
N SER A 8 -24.35 -6.90 -7.53
CA SER A 8 -24.47 -7.39 -6.15
C SER A 8 -23.17 -8.01 -5.64
N LEU A 9 -22.45 -8.76 -6.47
CA LEU A 9 -21.17 -9.37 -6.10
C LEU A 9 -20.08 -8.31 -5.92
N VAL A 10 -19.97 -7.38 -6.87
CA VAL A 10 -19.01 -6.27 -6.79
C VAL A 10 -19.20 -5.47 -5.51
N GLN A 11 -20.45 -5.19 -5.13
CA GLN A 11 -20.74 -4.48 -3.90
C GLN A 11 -20.30 -5.27 -2.65
N LYS A 12 -20.57 -6.58 -2.61
CA LYS A 12 -20.10 -7.46 -1.51
C LYS A 12 -18.58 -7.48 -1.38
N LEU A 13 -17.86 -7.54 -2.51
CA LEU A 13 -16.39 -7.49 -2.52
C LEU A 13 -15.86 -6.15 -2.01
N LYS A 14 -16.47 -5.03 -2.43
CA LYS A 14 -16.11 -3.70 -1.94
C LYS A 14 -16.31 -3.58 -0.42
N ASP A 15 -17.41 -4.09 0.11
CA ASP A 15 -17.69 -4.02 1.53
C ASP A 15 -16.76 -4.91 2.35
N ARG A 16 -16.42 -6.10 1.84
CA ARG A 16 -15.42 -6.98 2.46
C ARG A 16 -14.03 -6.35 2.42
N TYR A 17 -13.65 -5.78 1.29
CA TYR A 17 -12.38 -5.07 1.13
C TYR A 17 -12.27 -3.92 2.14
N ARG A 18 -13.31 -3.09 2.26
CA ARG A 18 -13.35 -1.99 3.23
C ARG A 18 -13.12 -2.49 4.66
N LYS A 19 -13.80 -3.57 5.06
CA LYS A 19 -13.62 -4.17 6.39
C LYS A 19 -12.20 -4.70 6.62
N LEU A 20 -11.59 -5.32 5.62
CA LEU A 20 -10.21 -5.80 5.71
C LEU A 20 -9.23 -4.64 5.80
N LEU A 21 -9.44 -3.59 5.01
CA LEU A 21 -8.62 -2.38 5.04
C LEU A 21 -8.68 -1.70 6.42
N GLU A 22 -9.88 -1.49 6.96
CA GLU A 22 -10.09 -0.94 8.30
C GLU A 22 -9.45 -1.79 9.39
N ARG A 23 -9.49 -3.12 9.25
CA ARG A 23 -8.83 -4.04 10.19
C ARG A 23 -7.31 -3.90 10.12
N ASN A 24 -6.74 -3.86 8.92
CA ASN A 24 -5.30 -3.73 8.71
C ASN A 24 -4.79 -2.38 9.25
N LEU A 25 -5.55 -1.29 9.05
CA LEU A 25 -5.21 0.04 9.59
C LEU A 25 -5.24 0.13 11.13
N ARG A 26 -5.97 -0.77 11.80
CA ARG A 26 -6.00 -0.84 13.27
C ARG A 26 -4.87 -1.68 13.84
N ASP A 27 -4.11 -2.40 13.01
CA ASP A 27 -2.93 -3.12 13.46
C ASP A 27 -1.83 -2.11 13.84
N PRO A 28 -1.28 -2.17 15.06
CA PRO A 28 -0.27 -1.22 15.50
C PRO A 28 0.98 -1.18 14.62
N ASN A 29 1.41 -2.31 14.05
CA ASN A 29 2.60 -2.35 13.20
C ASN A 29 2.34 -1.67 11.87
N VAL A 30 1.17 -1.92 11.27
CA VAL A 30 0.77 -1.26 10.02
C VAL A 30 0.59 0.24 10.24
N PHE A 31 -0.08 0.63 11.33
CA PHE A 31 -0.25 2.03 11.69
C PHE A 31 1.10 2.75 11.85
N LEU A 32 2.03 2.16 12.63
CA LEU A 32 3.34 2.76 12.87
C LEU A 32 4.19 2.87 11.60
N LEU A 33 4.10 1.90 10.68
CA LEU A 33 4.80 1.97 9.40
C LEU A 33 4.25 3.08 8.50
N ILE A 34 2.92 3.27 8.48
CA ILE A 34 2.27 4.35 7.73
C ILE A 34 2.64 5.72 8.33
N GLU A 35 2.60 5.87 9.65
CA GLU A 35 3.02 7.09 10.33
C GLU A 35 4.50 7.40 10.08
N ALA A 36 5.37 6.38 10.07
CA ALA A 36 6.78 6.54 9.73
C ALA A 36 6.94 7.05 8.29
N SER A 37 6.21 6.49 7.33
CA SER A 37 6.20 6.98 5.94
C SER A 37 5.78 8.45 5.86
N SER A 38 4.68 8.82 6.52
CA SER A 38 4.22 10.21 6.52
C SER A 38 5.26 11.17 7.11
N HIS A 39 5.91 10.77 8.22
CA HIS A 39 6.94 11.59 8.85
C HIS A 39 8.19 11.74 7.97
N LEU A 40 8.58 10.68 7.26
CA LEU A 40 9.72 10.71 6.34
C LEU A 40 9.45 11.60 5.13
N ASP A 41 8.22 11.63 4.62
CA ASP A 41 7.83 12.57 3.57
C ASP A 41 7.90 14.03 4.04
N ASP A 42 7.48 14.34 5.28
CA ASP A 42 7.64 15.68 5.86
C ASP A 42 9.11 16.09 6.01
N ILE A 43 9.97 15.15 6.42
CA ILE A 43 11.42 15.34 6.50
C ILE A 43 12.01 15.58 5.10
N MET A 44 11.63 14.79 4.09
CA MET A 44 12.09 14.99 2.72
C MET A 44 11.66 16.34 2.15
N ALA A 45 10.43 16.76 2.41
CA ALA A 45 9.92 18.05 1.96
C ALA A 45 10.68 19.22 2.61
N SER A 46 11.12 19.05 3.87
CA SER A 46 11.77 20.11 4.65
C SER A 46 13.30 20.17 4.48
N ASP A 47 13.95 19.01 4.32
CA ASP A 47 15.42 18.89 4.43
C ASP A 47 16.05 17.89 3.44
N SER A 48 15.42 17.70 2.27
CA SER A 48 15.92 16.83 1.20
C SER A 48 17.41 17.04 0.86
N LYS A 49 17.89 18.29 0.85
CA LYS A 49 19.30 18.59 0.55
C LYS A 49 20.28 18.02 1.58
N CYS A 50 19.91 18.00 2.86
CA CYS A 50 20.76 17.39 3.89
C CYS A 50 20.78 15.88 3.74
N ILE A 51 19.62 15.26 3.51
CA ILE A 51 19.48 13.79 3.36
C ILE A 51 20.31 13.28 2.17
N PHE A 52 20.26 13.99 1.04
CA PHE A 52 20.95 13.58 -0.19
C PHE A 52 22.33 14.22 -0.37
N ASN A 53 22.90 14.84 0.68
CA ASN A 53 24.21 15.51 0.63
C ASN A 53 24.35 16.48 -0.57
N GLY A 54 23.28 17.19 -0.92
CA GLY A 54 23.25 18.12 -2.05
C GLY A 54 23.24 17.48 -3.44
N ALA A 55 23.05 16.16 -3.57
CA ALA A 55 22.80 15.52 -4.85
C ALA A 55 21.35 15.72 -5.30
N ASP A 56 21.17 16.06 -6.58
CA ASP A 56 19.88 16.01 -7.26
C ASP A 56 19.63 14.57 -7.73
N ASP A 57 19.10 13.68 -6.88
CA ASP A 57 17.96 12.79 -7.21
C ASP A 57 17.65 11.76 -6.10
N PRO A 58 16.36 11.46 -5.84
CA PRO A 58 15.88 10.35 -5.01
C PRO A 58 16.04 8.96 -5.63
N ALA A 59 16.56 8.81 -6.85
CA ALA A 59 16.58 7.53 -7.60
C ALA A 59 17.36 6.38 -6.93
N SER A 60 18.07 6.65 -5.84
CA SER A 60 18.76 5.65 -5.00
C SER A 60 18.13 5.43 -3.63
N LEU A 61 17.03 6.12 -3.33
CA LEU A 61 16.28 5.91 -2.10
C LEU A 61 15.50 4.60 -2.22
N VAL A 62 15.86 3.64 -1.36
CA VAL A 62 15.21 2.32 -1.28
C VAL A 62 14.39 2.22 0.02
N ALA A 63 14.40 3.28 0.84
CA ALA A 63 13.81 3.24 2.17
C ALA A 63 12.27 3.21 2.15
N ASP A 64 11.66 3.93 1.21
CA ASP A 64 10.24 3.89 0.87
C ASP A 64 9.82 2.50 0.39
N GLU A 65 10.59 1.91 -0.54
CA GLU A 65 10.36 0.55 -1.01
C GLU A 65 10.45 -0.49 0.13
N LEU A 66 11.41 -0.34 1.05
CA LEU A 66 11.56 -1.21 2.23
C LEU A 66 10.35 -1.15 3.17
N ILE A 67 9.76 0.04 3.36
CA ILE A 67 8.54 0.19 4.14
C ILE A 67 7.37 -0.46 3.40
N GLY A 68 7.23 -0.19 2.11
CA GLY A 68 6.21 -0.82 1.25
C GLY A 68 6.28 -2.35 1.31
N MET A 69 7.45 -2.94 1.08
CA MET A 69 7.66 -4.38 1.18
C MET A 69 7.33 -4.93 2.57
N SER A 70 7.68 -4.20 3.63
CA SER A 70 7.39 -4.61 5.02
C SER A 70 5.89 -4.66 5.28
N ILE A 71 5.13 -3.64 4.88
CA ILE A 71 3.67 -3.61 4.99
C ILE A 71 3.05 -4.75 4.16
N ALA A 72 3.50 -4.90 2.92
CA ALA A 72 2.94 -5.88 2.01
C ALA A 72 3.12 -7.31 2.52
N GLU A 73 4.36 -7.66 2.90
CA GLU A 73 4.69 -8.97 3.44
C GLU A 73 4.03 -9.23 4.80
N TYR A 74 4.01 -8.23 5.68
CA TYR A 74 3.39 -8.36 7.00
C TYR A 74 1.91 -8.72 6.91
N ILE A 75 1.18 -8.02 6.03
CA ILE A 75 -0.26 -8.23 5.88
C ILE A 75 -0.54 -9.48 5.06
N GLY A 76 0.02 -9.62 3.85
CA GLY A 76 -0.39 -10.61 2.85
C GLY A 76 0.69 -11.63 2.47
N GLY A 77 1.77 -11.72 3.24
CA GLY A 77 2.87 -12.65 3.01
C GLY A 77 3.61 -12.42 1.69
N LYS A 78 4.41 -13.39 1.28
CA LYS A 78 5.23 -13.30 0.05
C LYS A 78 4.40 -13.08 -1.22
N LYS A 79 3.14 -13.54 -1.26
CA LYS A 79 2.25 -13.32 -2.42
C LYS A 79 1.90 -11.85 -2.61
N ALA A 80 1.78 -11.08 -1.52
CA ALA A 80 1.46 -9.67 -1.60
C ALA A 80 2.58 -8.82 -2.21
N LEU A 81 3.83 -9.29 -2.17
CA LEU A 81 4.96 -8.58 -2.81
C LEU A 81 4.76 -8.45 -4.33
N PHE A 82 4.24 -9.48 -4.99
CA PHE A 82 3.96 -9.42 -6.44
C PHE A 82 2.86 -8.41 -6.78
N ASN A 83 1.81 -8.36 -5.95
CA ASN A 83 0.77 -7.34 -6.10
C ASN A 83 1.32 -5.94 -5.80
N TYR A 84 2.16 -5.79 -4.78
CA TYR A 84 2.76 -4.51 -4.42
C TYR A 84 3.61 -3.96 -5.58
N VAL A 85 4.49 -4.77 -6.17
CA VAL A 85 5.27 -4.38 -7.36
C VAL A 85 4.37 -3.90 -8.50
N ARG A 86 3.19 -4.51 -8.69
CA ARG A 86 2.22 -4.04 -9.70
C ARG A 86 1.66 -2.66 -9.33
N TYR A 87 1.22 -2.48 -8.08
CA TYR A 87 0.61 -1.22 -7.63
C TYR A 87 1.63 -0.07 -7.58
N ASP A 88 2.86 -0.34 -7.17
CA ASP A 88 3.95 0.64 -7.19
C ASP A 88 4.33 1.03 -8.64
N ARG A 89 4.37 0.07 -9.57
CA ARG A 89 4.64 0.41 -10.97
C ARG A 89 3.51 1.21 -11.64
N GLU A 90 2.26 0.88 -11.34
CA GLU A 90 1.08 1.50 -11.98
C GLU A 90 0.63 2.80 -11.30
N LYS A 91 0.93 2.96 -10.00
CA LYS A 91 0.48 4.05 -9.10
C LYS A 91 -0.97 4.52 -9.35
N PRO A 92 -1.98 3.63 -9.36
CA PRO A 92 -3.32 3.99 -9.78
C PRO A 92 -4.03 4.93 -8.80
N GLY A 93 -4.86 5.82 -9.33
CA GLY A 93 -5.81 6.60 -8.54
C GLY A 93 -5.13 7.56 -7.55
N VAL A 94 -5.35 7.34 -6.25
CA VAL A 94 -4.77 8.19 -5.20
C VAL A 94 -3.28 7.93 -5.00
N ILE A 95 -2.79 6.72 -5.30
CA ILE A 95 -1.39 6.32 -5.05
C ILE A 95 -0.44 7.25 -5.81
N GLY A 96 -0.66 7.49 -7.11
CA GLY A 96 0.19 8.38 -7.92
C GLY A 96 0.07 9.87 -7.61
N ARG A 97 -0.62 10.25 -6.53
CA ARG A 97 -0.68 11.63 -6.02
C ARG A 97 -0.07 11.79 -4.63
N LEU A 98 0.40 10.69 -4.04
CA LEU A 98 1.04 10.71 -2.73
C LEU A 98 2.54 11.02 -2.86
N PRO A 99 3.17 11.55 -1.81
CA PRO A 99 4.62 11.69 -1.74
C PRO A 99 5.31 10.31 -1.64
N PRO A 100 6.64 10.22 -1.90
CA PRO A 100 7.33 8.94 -2.15
C PRO A 100 7.09 7.87 -1.08
N PHE A 101 7.28 8.18 0.20
CA PHE A 101 7.11 7.16 1.25
C PHE A 101 5.65 6.73 1.42
N MET A 102 4.72 7.68 1.28
CA MET A 102 3.30 7.40 1.40
C MET A 102 2.73 6.68 0.19
N ASP A 103 3.24 6.91 -1.02
CA ASP A 103 2.78 6.20 -2.21
C ASP A 103 3.07 4.69 -2.11
N ASP A 104 4.26 4.34 -1.62
CA ASP A 104 4.67 2.96 -1.36
C ASP A 104 3.89 2.33 -0.21
N ALA A 105 3.74 3.04 0.90
CA ALA A 105 3.01 2.52 2.06
C ALA A 105 1.52 2.27 1.75
N VAL A 106 0.85 3.20 1.06
CA VAL A 106 -0.55 3.03 0.65
C VAL A 106 -0.66 1.99 -0.46
N GLY A 107 0.25 1.99 -1.42
CA GLY A 107 0.31 0.98 -2.48
C GLY A 107 0.43 -0.44 -1.91
N ALA A 108 1.34 -0.64 -0.96
CA ALA A 108 1.53 -1.89 -0.25
C ALA A 108 0.31 -2.31 0.58
N LEU A 109 -0.30 -1.38 1.33
CA LEU A 109 -1.53 -1.64 2.09
C LEU A 109 -2.67 -2.10 1.17
N VAL A 110 -2.88 -1.41 0.04
CA VAL A 110 -3.89 -1.77 -0.96
C VAL A 110 -3.58 -3.15 -1.53
N ALA A 111 -2.35 -3.37 -1.97
CA ALA A 111 -1.89 -4.61 -2.58
C ALA A 111 -2.10 -5.81 -1.67
N ALA A 112 -1.67 -5.71 -0.40
CA ALA A 112 -1.79 -6.79 0.56
C ALA A 112 -3.23 -7.03 1.02
N THR A 113 -4.02 -5.97 1.16
CA THR A 113 -5.46 -6.11 1.45
C THR A 113 -6.18 -6.82 0.30
N MET A 114 -5.82 -6.52 -0.95
CA MET A 114 -6.33 -7.23 -2.13
C MET A 114 -5.90 -8.69 -2.17
N THR A 115 -4.64 -8.99 -1.83
CA THR A 115 -4.17 -10.38 -1.69
C THR A 115 -5.02 -11.13 -0.65
N ARG A 116 -5.23 -10.54 0.53
CA ARG A 116 -6.07 -11.14 1.57
C ARG A 116 -7.53 -11.30 1.20
N LEU A 117 -8.09 -10.39 0.42
CA LEU A 117 -9.48 -10.47 -0.04
C LEU A 117 -9.73 -11.76 -0.83
N PHE A 118 -8.78 -12.16 -1.66
CA PHE A 118 -8.90 -13.32 -2.54
C PHE A 118 -8.28 -14.61 -1.97
N GLU A 119 -7.36 -14.54 -0.99
CA GLU A 119 -6.90 -15.74 -0.28
C GLU A 119 -8.03 -16.43 0.49
N VAL A 120 -8.91 -15.67 1.14
CA VAL A 120 -10.03 -16.21 1.93
C VAL A 120 -11.21 -16.65 1.03
N TYR A 121 -10.94 -16.96 -0.24
CA TYR A 121 -11.86 -17.63 -1.17
C TYR A 121 -11.38 -19.03 -1.54
N ASP A 122 -10.14 -19.41 -1.20
CA ASP A 122 -9.59 -20.74 -1.49
C ASP A 122 -10.00 -21.81 -0.44
N ASP A 123 -10.62 -21.41 0.67
CA ASP A 123 -11.07 -22.29 1.76
C ASP A 123 -12.59 -22.62 1.72
N ALA A 124 -13.27 -22.39 0.59
CA ALA A 124 -14.72 -22.63 0.43
C ALA A 124 -15.04 -23.78 -0.54
#